data_AF-A0AAD5F166-F1
#
_entry.id   AF-A0AAD5F166-F1
#
_cell.length_a   1.000
_cell.length_b   1.000
_cell.length_c   1.000
_cell.angle_alpha   90.00
_cell.angle_beta   90.00
_cell.angle_gamma   90.00
#
_symmetry.space_group_name_H-M   'P 1'
#
loop_
_entity.id
_entity.type
_entity.pdbx_description
1 polymer ?
#
loop_
_entity_poly.entity_id
_entity_poly.type
_entity_poly.pdbx_seq_one_letter_code
_entity_poly.pdbx_strand_id
1 'polypeptide(L)'
;MTSTMEDSEVAHSDIFWWDLLLYTGIWIPNTATIFENFENANFFGRFNTWRSARDIREAIDASPWVDHSFCLFLDSTIFVFSATREDHFRHIHQVGFMLQARFMGHDQLHFVCFAPTTIRAGFTIEPLGRAFIVTDVGAYIRANGLGYTSEEN
;
A
#
# COMPACT_ATOMS: atom_id res chain seq x y z
N MET A 1 10.31 36.24 -24.89
CA MET A 1 9.10 35.46 -25.21
C MET A 1 9.36 34.02 -24.79
N THR A 2 8.52 33.54 -23.88
CA THR A 2 8.26 32.14 -23.47
C THR A 2 9.44 31.26 -23.05
N SER A 3 9.67 31.32 -21.74
CA SER A 3 10.26 30.28 -20.89
C SER A 3 9.44 28.99 -20.97
N THR A 4 10.04 27.89 -21.43
CA THR A 4 9.50 26.54 -21.22
C THR A 4 9.99 26.05 -19.85
N MET A 5 9.21 26.38 -18.81
CA MET A 5 9.20 25.57 -17.60
C MET A 5 8.44 24.29 -17.96
N GLU A 6 9.16 23.24 -18.30
CA GLU A 6 8.68 21.89 -18.05
C GLU A 6 8.82 21.66 -16.55
N ASP A 7 7.90 22.26 -15.79
CA ASP A 7 7.60 21.77 -14.45
C ASP A 7 7.02 20.37 -14.66
N SER A 8 7.88 19.39 -14.40
CA SER A 8 7.51 18.01 -14.16
C SER A 8 6.63 17.98 -12.91
N GLU A 9 5.36 18.37 -13.07
CA GLU A 9 4.27 18.04 -12.16
C GLU A 9 4.21 16.52 -12.15
N VAL A 10 4.93 15.93 -11.20
CA VAL A 10 4.64 14.59 -10.70
C VAL A 10 3.19 14.67 -10.26
N ALA A 11 2.30 14.24 -11.14
CA ALA A 11 0.88 14.14 -10.85
C ALA A 11 0.74 13.14 -9.70
N HIS A 12 0.74 13.65 -8.47
CA HIS A 12 0.04 13.09 -7.31
C HIS A 12 -1.42 12.95 -7.73
N SER A 13 -1.67 11.95 -8.56
CA SER A 13 -2.94 11.76 -9.24
C SER A 13 -3.84 11.15 -8.19
N ASP A 14 -4.78 11.98 -7.75
CA ASP A 14 -5.93 11.63 -6.95
C ASP A 14 -6.34 10.19 -7.17
N ILE A 15 -6.20 9.36 -6.14
CA ILE A 15 -6.89 8.08 -6.12
C ILE A 15 -8.38 8.43 -6.20
N PHE A 16 -8.99 8.11 -7.34
CA PHE A 16 -10.41 8.32 -7.58
C PHE A 16 -11.19 7.23 -6.84
N TRP A 17 -11.39 7.43 -5.53
CA TRP A 17 -12.24 6.57 -4.71
C TRP A 17 -13.71 6.79 -5.10
N TRP A 18 -14.30 5.80 -5.77
CA TRP A 18 -15.74 5.57 -5.63
C TRP A 18 -15.92 4.69 -4.40
N ASP A 19 -16.36 5.30 -3.29
CA ASP A 19 -16.78 4.56 -2.10
C ASP A 19 -18.03 3.75 -2.45
N LEU A 20 -17.84 2.54 -2.99
CA LEU A 20 -18.94 1.62 -3.25
C LEU A 20 -19.51 1.14 -1.90
N LEU A 21 -18.63 0.87 -0.92
CA LEU A 21 -18.89 0.43 0.46
C LEU A 21 -17.71 0.84 1.38
N LEU A 22 -17.90 0.82 2.71
CA LEU A 22 -16.91 1.25 3.74
C LEU A 22 -15.51 0.61 3.65
N TYR A 23 -15.36 -0.48 2.90
CA TYR A 23 -14.14 -1.27 2.80
C TYR A 23 -13.76 -1.62 1.36
N THR A 24 -14.37 -1.00 0.35
CA THR A 24 -14.12 -1.31 -1.06
C THR A 24 -13.96 -0.01 -1.84
N GLY A 25 -12.93 0.05 -2.69
CA GLY A 25 -12.86 1.09 -3.70
C GLY A 25 -12.01 0.72 -4.90
N ILE A 26 -11.77 1.70 -5.75
CA ILE A 26 -11.13 1.52 -7.05
C ILE A 26 -9.77 2.20 -7.00
N TRP A 27 -8.72 1.42 -7.25
CA TRP A 27 -7.36 1.90 -7.41
C TRP A 27 -7.01 1.93 -8.90
N ILE A 28 -6.60 3.10 -9.40
CA ILE A 28 -6.17 3.28 -10.79
C ILE A 28 -4.69 3.61 -10.78
N PRO A 29 -3.80 2.68 -11.16
CA PRO A 29 -2.38 2.97 -11.31
C PRO A 29 -2.18 4.08 -12.35
N ASN A 30 -1.42 5.11 -11.99
CA ASN A 30 -1.18 6.25 -12.87
C ASN A 30 -0.14 5.98 -13.97
N THR A 31 0.62 4.88 -13.85
CA THR A 31 1.57 4.41 -14.87
C THR A 31 1.49 2.89 -15.02
N ALA A 32 1.86 2.40 -16.21
CA ALA A 32 1.96 0.95 -16.48
C ALA A 32 2.97 0.27 -15.55
N THR A 33 4.04 0.96 -15.17
CA THR A 33 5.06 0.45 -14.25
C THR A 33 4.49 0.11 -12.87
N ILE A 34 3.54 0.91 -12.34
CA ILE A 34 2.92 0.60 -11.04
C ILE A 34 2.04 -0.67 -11.14
N PHE A 35 1.33 -0.82 -12.25
CA PHE A 35 0.54 -2.01 -12.52
C PHE A 35 1.45 -3.26 -12.58
N GLU A 36 2.54 -3.18 -13.35
CA GLU A 36 3.56 -4.24 -13.44
C GLU A 36 4.22 -4.55 -12.10
N ASN A 37 4.52 -3.54 -11.28
CA ASN A 37 5.09 -3.75 -9.94
C ASN A 37 4.15 -4.55 -9.04
N PHE A 38 2.85 -4.26 -9.10
CA PHE A 38 1.85 -5.00 -8.34
C PHE A 38 1.68 -6.43 -8.85
N GLU A 39 1.61 -6.64 -10.17
CA GLU A 39 1.51 -7.99 -10.75
C GLU A 39 2.73 -8.87 -10.43
N ASN A 40 3.92 -8.26 -10.34
CA ASN A 40 5.15 -8.96 -9.99
C ASN A 40 5.39 -9.09 -8.47
N ALA A 41 4.47 -8.60 -7.63
CA ALA A 41 4.63 -8.63 -6.18
C ALA A 41 4.44 -10.05 -5.62
N ASN A 42 5.40 -10.48 -4.79
CA ASN A 42 5.36 -11.77 -4.08
C ASN A 42 5.24 -11.61 -2.56
N PHE A 43 5.43 -10.38 -2.07
CA PHE A 43 5.41 -10.05 -0.65
C PHE A 43 4.45 -8.91 -0.40
N PHE A 44 3.55 -9.14 0.55
CA PHE A 44 2.48 -8.21 0.87
C PHE A 44 2.50 -7.87 2.36
N GLY A 45 2.09 -6.65 2.68
CA GLY A 45 2.09 -6.15 4.05
C GLY A 45 0.97 -5.16 4.27
N ARG A 46 0.74 -4.86 5.54
CA ARG A 46 -0.40 -4.06 5.97
C ARG A 46 -0.07 -3.29 7.24
N PHE A 47 -0.48 -2.02 7.26
CA PHE A 47 -0.55 -1.21 8.47
C PHE A 47 -2.00 -0.75 8.68
N ASN A 48 -2.57 -1.04 9.85
CA ASN A 48 -3.81 -0.39 10.28
C ASN A 48 -3.46 0.85 11.07
N THR A 49 -3.85 2.02 10.59
CA THR A 49 -3.65 3.28 11.30
C THR A 49 -4.93 3.69 12.03
N TRP A 50 -4.80 4.59 13.00
CA TRP A 50 -5.95 5.28 13.62
C TRP A 50 -6.25 6.60 12.93
N ARG A 51 -5.90 6.72 11.66
CA ARG A 51 -5.92 7.96 10.89
C ARG A 51 -6.85 7.83 9.71
N SER A 52 -7.41 8.94 9.27
CA SER A 52 -8.30 8.95 8.12
C SER A 52 -7.52 8.74 6.82
N ALA A 53 -8.18 8.29 5.77
CA ALA A 53 -7.61 8.20 4.42
C ALA A 53 -6.98 9.53 3.97
N ARG A 54 -7.58 10.67 4.36
CA ARG A 54 -7.04 12.00 4.10
C ARG A 54 -5.69 12.22 4.79
N ASP A 55 -5.58 11.91 6.07
CA ASP A 55 -4.33 12.08 6.82
C ASP A 55 -3.22 11.18 6.23
N ILE A 56 -3.57 9.96 5.83
CA ILE A 56 -2.63 9.03 5.19
C ILE A 56 -2.15 9.60 3.84
N ARG A 57 -3.07 10.13 3.02
CA ARG A 57 -2.72 10.80 1.76
C ARG A 57 -1.74 11.94 2.00
N GLU A 58 -2.06 12.85 2.91
CA GLU A 58 -1.20 13.99 3.26
C GLU A 58 0.19 13.53 3.77
N ALA A 59 0.26 12.42 4.49
CA ALA A 59 1.53 11.84 4.94
C ALA A 59 2.37 11.27 3.80
N ILE A 60 1.75 10.56 2.84
CA ILE A 60 2.41 10.02 1.64
C ILE A 60 2.92 11.16 0.76
N ASP A 61 2.07 12.16 0.46
CA ASP A 61 2.42 13.30 -0.39
C ASP A 61 3.63 14.08 0.17
N ALA A 62 3.74 14.13 1.49
CA ALA A 62 4.82 14.82 2.17
C ALA A 62 6.00 13.92 2.55
N SER A 63 6.06 12.69 2.02
CA SER A 63 7.12 11.71 2.26
C SER A 63 7.59 11.11 0.92
N PRO A 64 8.51 11.77 0.19
CA PRO A 64 8.84 11.42 -1.21
C PRO A 64 9.46 10.03 -1.42
N TRP A 65 9.81 9.33 -0.34
CA TRP A 65 10.29 7.94 -0.37
C TRP A 65 9.18 6.92 -0.14
N VAL A 66 7.92 7.35 0.03
CA VAL A 66 6.71 6.53 0.09
C VAL A 66 5.79 6.99 -1.02
N ASP A 67 5.53 6.13 -2.01
CA ASP A 67 4.66 6.46 -3.12
C ASP A 67 3.83 5.25 -3.59
N HIS A 68 3.00 5.49 -4.59
CA HIS A 68 2.07 4.50 -5.11
C HIS A 68 2.71 3.36 -5.91
N SER A 69 4.03 3.37 -6.15
CA SER A 69 4.74 2.31 -6.86
C SER A 69 4.90 1.02 -6.06
N PHE A 70 4.75 1.10 -4.73
CA PHE A 70 4.86 -0.04 -3.83
C PHE A 70 3.83 -0.05 -2.69
N CYS A 71 2.98 0.98 -2.57
CA CYS A 71 1.92 1.00 -1.57
C CYS A 71 0.65 1.68 -2.05
N LEU A 72 -0.48 1.32 -1.44
CA LEU A 72 -1.74 2.02 -1.58
C LEU A 72 -2.39 2.11 -0.21
N PHE A 73 -3.42 2.92 -0.05
CA PHE A 73 -4.19 2.99 1.19
C PHE A 73 -5.67 2.92 0.90
N LEU A 74 -6.44 2.34 1.81
CA LEU A 74 -7.90 2.27 1.76
C LEU A 74 -8.43 2.51 3.17
N ASP A 75 -9.29 3.52 3.32
CA ASP A 75 -9.73 4.04 4.62
C ASP A 75 -8.53 4.31 5.55
N SER A 76 -8.43 3.60 6.69
CA SER A 76 -7.36 3.77 7.65
C SER A 76 -6.20 2.78 7.47
N THR A 77 -6.24 1.96 6.41
CA THR A 77 -5.28 0.89 6.17
C THR A 77 -4.30 1.24 5.04
N ILE A 78 -3.01 1.01 5.25
CA ILE A 78 -1.98 1.06 4.20
C ILE A 78 -1.61 -0.36 3.81
N PHE A 79 -1.66 -0.65 2.52
CA PHE A 79 -1.23 -1.90 1.90
C PHE A 79 0.12 -1.70 1.21
N VAL A 80 1.04 -2.63 1.44
CA VAL A 80 2.41 -2.59 0.88
C VAL A 80 2.64 -3.84 0.06
N PHE A 81 3.25 -3.71 -1.11
CA PHE A 81 3.56 -4.82 -2.01
C PHE A 81 4.95 -4.67 -2.62
N SER A 82 5.65 -5.80 -2.77
CA SER A 82 7.01 -5.83 -3.32
C SER A 82 7.32 -7.15 -4.02
N ALA A 83 8.17 -7.11 -5.04
CA ALA A 83 8.60 -8.29 -5.78
C ALA A 83 9.60 -9.16 -5.00
N THR A 84 10.53 -8.54 -4.27
CA THR A 84 11.59 -9.21 -3.51
C THR A 84 11.42 -9.01 -2.00
N ARG A 85 12.05 -9.89 -1.20
CA ARG A 85 11.99 -9.82 0.26
C ARG A 85 12.73 -8.59 0.78
N GLU A 86 13.88 -8.28 0.17
CA GLU A 86 14.74 -7.16 0.52
C GLU A 86 14.03 -5.83 0.26
N ASP A 87 13.40 -5.69 -0.91
CA ASP A 87 12.59 -4.50 -1.21
C ASP A 87 11.38 -4.41 -0.29
N HIS A 88 10.73 -5.54 0.04
CA HIS A 88 9.62 -5.54 0.99
C HIS A 88 10.03 -5.04 2.37
N PHE A 89 11.17 -5.49 2.89
CA PHE A 89 11.69 -5.00 4.15
C PHE A 89 11.95 -3.50 4.11
N ARG A 90 12.56 -3.00 3.03
CA ARG A 90 12.79 -1.56 2.83
C ARG A 90 11.48 -0.77 2.78
N HIS A 91 10.51 -1.23 2.00
CA HIS A 91 9.22 -0.56 1.81
C HIS A 91 8.39 -0.51 3.11
N ILE A 92 8.35 -1.62 3.87
CA ILE A 92 7.72 -1.67 5.20
C ILE A 92 8.39 -0.67 6.15
N HIS A 93 9.73 -0.61 6.16
CA HIS A 93 10.45 0.36 6.98
C HIS A 93 10.19 1.80 6.57
N GLN A 94 10.10 2.10 5.27
CA GLN A 94 9.79 3.43 4.76
C GLN A 94 8.40 3.90 5.21
N VAL A 95 7.39 3.04 5.11
CA VAL A 95 6.03 3.32 5.59
C VAL A 95 6.02 3.48 7.11
N GLY A 96 6.68 2.58 7.85
CA GLY A 96 6.79 2.67 9.31
C GLY A 96 7.48 3.96 9.78
N PHE A 97 8.54 4.39 9.11
CA PHE A 97 9.24 5.64 9.40
C PHE A 97 8.37 6.86 9.10
N MET A 98 7.65 6.86 7.98
CA MET A 98 6.66 7.91 7.68
C MET A 98 5.63 8.04 8.81
N LEU A 99 5.03 6.91 9.21
CA LEU A 99 4.03 6.88 10.28
C LEU A 99 4.61 7.43 11.60
N GLN A 100 5.84 7.02 11.96
CA GLN A 100 6.52 7.52 13.16
C GLN A 100 6.81 9.03 13.08
N ALA A 101 7.39 9.50 11.97
CA ALA A 101 7.76 10.90 11.78
C ALA A 101 6.55 11.85 11.82
N ARG A 102 5.37 11.34 11.49
CA ARG A 102 4.09 12.07 11.49
C ARG A 102 3.26 11.85 12.75
N PHE A 103 3.78 11.15 13.77
CA PHE A 103 3.05 10.79 14.98
C PHE A 103 1.72 10.06 14.67
N MET A 104 1.73 9.21 13.64
CA MET A 104 0.62 8.38 13.22
C MET A 104 0.83 6.98 13.82
N GLY A 105 0.13 6.70 14.90
CA GLY A 105 0.10 5.36 15.48
C GLY A 105 -0.52 4.35 14.51
N HIS A 106 -0.04 3.11 14.58
CA HIS A 106 -0.63 1.98 13.91
C HIS A 106 -0.86 0.84 14.89
N ASP A 107 -1.87 0.04 14.62
CA ASP A 107 -2.22 -1.13 15.40
C ASP A 107 -1.25 -2.27 15.13
N GLN A 108 -0.46 -2.61 16.15
CA GLN A 108 0.52 -3.70 16.08
C GLN A 108 -0.14 -5.08 16.00
N LEU A 109 -1.38 -5.24 16.47
CA LEU A 109 -2.07 -6.54 16.41
C LEU A 109 -2.51 -6.88 14.98
N HIS A 110 -2.84 -5.87 14.18
CA HIS A 110 -3.28 -6.02 12.79
C HIS A 110 -2.17 -5.71 11.77
N PHE A 111 -0.94 -5.51 12.24
CA PHE A 111 0.22 -5.37 11.37
C PHE A 111 0.56 -6.71 10.71
N VAL A 112 0.73 -6.69 9.39
CA VAL A 112 1.15 -7.86 8.60
C VAL A 112 2.39 -7.51 7.81
N CYS A 113 3.37 -8.40 7.82
CA CYS A 113 4.60 -8.28 7.06
C CYS A 113 4.93 -9.62 6.38
N PHE A 114 5.39 -9.57 5.13
CA PHE A 114 5.71 -10.76 4.33
C PHE A 114 4.53 -11.74 4.23
N ALA A 115 3.31 -11.27 3.97
CA ALA A 115 2.26 -12.17 3.52
C ALA A 115 2.57 -12.65 2.10
N PRO A 116 2.37 -13.95 1.77
CA PRO A 116 2.64 -14.48 0.43
C PRO A 116 1.53 -14.17 -0.58
N THR A 117 0.40 -13.62 -0.13
CA THR A 117 -0.73 -13.26 -0.99
C THR A 117 -1.43 -12.02 -0.44
N THR A 118 -2.11 -11.29 -1.31
CA THR A 118 -2.97 -10.14 -0.96
C THR A 118 -4.00 -10.52 0.11
N ILE A 119 -4.66 -11.67 -0.04
CA ILE A 119 -5.67 -12.15 0.93
C ILE A 119 -5.07 -12.39 2.31
N ARG A 120 -3.85 -12.92 2.39
CA ARG A 120 -3.15 -13.11 3.68
C ARG A 120 -2.74 -11.78 4.32
N ALA A 121 -2.51 -10.74 3.52
CA ALA A 121 -2.35 -9.37 4.00
C ALA A 121 -3.69 -8.68 4.32
N GLY A 122 -4.83 -9.35 4.10
CA GLY A 122 -6.16 -8.84 4.43
C GLY A 122 -6.81 -8.01 3.34
N PHE A 123 -6.45 -8.24 2.07
CA PHE A 123 -7.04 -7.57 0.92
C PHE A 123 -7.47 -8.55 -0.16
N THR A 124 -8.64 -8.33 -0.77
CA THR A 124 -8.93 -8.89 -2.10
C THR A 124 -8.70 -7.80 -3.14
N ILE A 125 -8.04 -8.18 -4.24
CA ILE A 125 -7.70 -7.26 -5.33
C ILE A 125 -8.09 -7.93 -6.63
N GLU A 126 -9.02 -7.32 -7.35
CA GLU A 126 -9.59 -7.85 -8.59
C GLU A 126 -9.31 -6.88 -9.75
N PRO A 127 -8.83 -7.36 -10.91
CA PRO A 127 -8.60 -6.50 -12.05
C PRO A 127 -9.93 -6.02 -12.66
N LEU A 128 -9.99 -4.72 -12.99
CA LEU A 128 -11.09 -4.07 -13.68
C LEU A 128 -10.52 -3.21 -14.82
N GLY A 129 -10.17 -3.87 -15.93
CA GLY A 129 -9.54 -3.20 -17.07
C GLY A 129 -8.16 -2.63 -16.71
N ARG A 130 -8.05 -1.29 -16.63
CA ARG A 130 -6.83 -0.57 -16.20
C ARG A 130 -6.84 -0.16 -14.73
N ALA A 131 -7.81 -0.64 -13.97
CA ALA A 131 -7.98 -0.37 -12.57
C ALA A 131 -8.03 -1.68 -11.78
N PHE A 132 -7.99 -1.58 -10.46
CA PHE A 132 -8.22 -2.67 -9.54
C PHE A 132 -9.35 -2.31 -8.60
N ILE A 133 -10.26 -3.26 -8.36
CA ILE A 133 -11.17 -3.21 -7.22
C ILE A 133 -10.39 -3.74 -6.02
N VAL A 134 -10.22 -2.91 -5.01
CA VAL A 134 -9.50 -3.24 -3.77
C VAL A 134 -10.53 -3.30 -2.65
N THR A 135 -10.59 -4.43 -1.95
CA THR A 135 -11.44 -4.59 -0.77
C THR A 135 -10.59 -4.97 0.44
N ASP A 136 -10.72 -4.19 1.51
CA ASP A 136 -10.19 -4.53 2.83
C ASP A 136 -11.09 -5.59 3.47
N VAL A 137 -10.57 -6.79 3.68
CA VAL A 137 -11.30 -7.92 4.31
C VAL A 137 -10.82 -8.19 5.75
N GLY A 138 -10.04 -7.27 6.31
CA GLY A 138 -9.39 -7.39 7.61
C GLY A 138 -8.14 -8.29 7.56
N ALA A 139 -7.19 -8.03 8.46
CA ALA A 139 -5.99 -8.85 8.57
C ALA A 139 -6.38 -10.29 8.98
N TYR A 140 -5.98 -11.27 8.18
CA TYR A 140 -6.04 -12.68 8.61
C TYR A 140 -4.93 -12.91 9.63
N ILE A 141 -5.17 -12.50 10.87
CA ILE A 141 -4.29 -12.83 11.99
C ILE A 141 -4.40 -14.35 12.18
N ARG A 142 -3.38 -15.11 11.75
CA ARG A 142 -3.12 -16.37 12.48
C ARG A 142 -2.75 -15.93 13.87
N ALA A 143 -3.61 -16.23 14.84
CA ALA A 143 -3.20 -16.22 16.23
C ALA A 143 -1.86 -16.98 16.31
N ASN A 144 -0.86 -16.28 16.84
CA ASN A 144 0.52 -16.72 17.07
C ASN A 144 1.49 -16.34 15.94
N GLY A 145 2.18 -15.22 16.14
CA GLY A 145 3.50 -15.03 15.58
C GLY A 145 4.38 -16.22 15.97
N LEU A 146 4.72 -17.06 15.00
CA LEU A 146 5.77 -18.06 15.04
C LEU A 146 6.01 -18.57 13.61
N GLY A 147 7.19 -18.24 13.09
CA GLY A 147 7.88 -19.00 12.06
C GLY A 147 7.38 -18.85 10.62
N TYR A 148 8.11 -18.09 9.82
CA TYR A 148 8.60 -18.69 8.57
C TYR A 148 9.52 -19.83 9.01
N THR A 149 9.00 -21.05 9.12
CA THR A 149 9.85 -22.21 8.93
C THR A 149 10.30 -22.16 7.49
N SER A 150 11.61 -22.00 7.32
CA SER A 150 12.35 -22.26 6.11
C SER A 150 12.15 -23.72 5.69
N GLU A 151 10.99 -24.06 5.13
CA GLU A 151 10.77 -25.30 4.40
C GLU A 151 9.74 -25.02 3.32
N GLU A 152 10.25 -24.69 2.14
CA GLU A 152 9.77 -25.25 0.87
C GLU A 152 10.92 -25.07 -0.13
N ASN A 153 11.62 -26.19 -0.37
CA ASN A 153 12.58 -26.40 -1.46
C ASN A 153 11.92 -26.21 -2.82
#